data_AF-A0A0D2T6D3-F1
#
_entry.id   AF-A0A0D2T6D3-F1
#
_cell.length_a   1.000
_cell.length_b   1.000
_cell.length_c   1.000
_cell.angle_alpha   90.00
_cell.angle_beta   90.00
_cell.angle_gamma   90.00
#
_symmetry.space_group_name_H-M   'P 1'
#
loop_
_entity.id
_entity.type
_entity.pdbx_description
1 polymer ?
#
loop_
_entity_poly.entity_id
_entity_poly.type
_entity_poly.pdbx_seq_one_letter_code
_entity_poly.pdbx_strand_id
1 'polypeptide(L)'
;MLTDTDKEFLSLTATVTAGYQLFFFLIAAVFQFDKLTDFAGSTNFVIIALLTLVKKGSWHLRQVVLTAMIVIWSTRLALYLFFRILRWGEDKRYDRMRHNVGNLAVFFIFQGLWVWTVTLPVTVVNASDKDPSIQAEDIIGWIMWFLGTIVEILADKDKFSFKNSPESKGKWCEIGLWKYSRHPNYFGDILLTWGYFVASLPIIEGAEWLVLIGPVFLTLLLLFKSGDKKFGNVEAYRVYKKRTSALIPLPRSIYGNLPYWFKAVFLFEFPIYNRYLNRNRTKLG
;
A
#
# COMPACT_ATOMS: atom_id res chain seq x y z
N MET A 1 -6.82 23.89 15.86
CA MET A 1 -6.24 23.03 16.92
C MET A 1 -7.06 21.74 16.94
N LEU A 2 -6.47 20.56 17.16
CA LEU A 2 -7.24 19.32 17.29
C LEU A 2 -8.22 19.44 18.47
N THR A 3 -9.45 18.94 18.30
CA THR A 3 -10.40 18.85 19.41
C THR A 3 -9.92 17.82 20.44
N ASP A 4 -10.47 17.85 21.65
CA ASP A 4 -10.11 16.86 22.66
C ASP A 4 -10.58 15.45 22.27
N THR A 5 -11.72 15.35 21.56
CA THR A 5 -12.20 14.11 20.95
C THR A 5 -11.20 13.57 19.92
N ASP A 6 -10.66 14.42 19.04
CA ASP A 6 -9.66 13.98 18.05
C ASP A 6 -8.40 13.45 18.74
N LYS A 7 -7.92 14.15 19.77
CA LYS A 7 -6.75 13.71 20.55
C LYS A 7 -7.03 12.36 21.22
N GLU A 8 -8.23 12.17 21.77
CA GLU A 8 -8.63 10.91 22.37
C GLU A 8 -8.61 9.77 21.34
N PHE A 9 -9.22 9.95 20.18
CA PHE A 9 -9.26 8.93 19.12
C PHE A 9 -7.86 8.65 18.54
N LEU A 10 -7.05 9.68 18.31
CA LEU A 10 -5.67 9.51 17.83
C LEU A 10 -4.79 8.77 18.85
N SER A 11 -4.91 9.12 20.13
CA SER A 11 -4.16 8.45 21.20
C SER A 11 -4.61 7.00 21.40
N LEU A 12 -5.91 6.73 21.33
CA LEU A 12 -6.47 5.39 21.40
C LEU A 12 -5.96 4.53 20.24
N THR A 13 -6.10 5.00 19.00
CA THR A 13 -5.70 4.23 17.81
C THR A 13 -4.19 3.98 17.76
N ALA A 14 -3.38 4.96 18.19
CA ALA A 14 -1.93 4.79 18.33
C ALA A 14 -1.58 3.73 19.40
N THR A 15 -2.21 3.80 20.57
CA THR A 15 -1.97 2.87 21.68
C THR A 15 -2.38 1.45 21.32
N VAL A 16 -3.57 1.27 20.74
CA VAL A 16 -4.07 -0.03 20.27
C VAL A 16 -3.15 -0.58 19.19
N THR A 17 -2.76 0.22 18.21
CA THR A 17 -1.81 -0.20 17.16
C THR A 17 -0.49 -0.64 17.76
N ALA A 18 0.10 0.16 18.65
CA ALA A 18 1.40 -0.13 19.26
C ALA A 18 1.35 -1.42 20.10
N GLY A 19 0.33 -1.56 20.95
CA GLY A 19 0.13 -2.77 21.77
C GLY A 19 -0.11 -4.01 20.91
N TYR A 20 -0.94 -3.89 19.86
CA TYR A 20 -1.22 -4.98 18.93
C TYR A 20 0.03 -5.44 18.18
N GLN A 21 0.79 -4.49 17.63
CA GLN A 21 2.03 -4.78 16.90
C GLN A 21 3.11 -5.36 17.83
N LEU A 22 3.21 -4.87 19.07
CA LEU A 22 4.12 -5.43 20.08
C LEU A 22 3.73 -6.87 20.43
N PHE A 23 2.45 -7.14 20.65
CA PHE A 23 1.97 -8.50 20.95
C PHE A 23 2.34 -9.49 19.83
N PHE A 24 2.06 -9.13 18.57
CA PHE A 24 2.40 -9.98 17.44
C PHE A 24 3.90 -10.07 17.16
N PHE A 25 4.66 -9.00 17.45
CA PHE A 25 6.11 -9.02 17.42
C PHE A 25 6.67 -10.04 18.42
N LEU A 26 6.18 -10.06 19.66
CA LEU A 26 6.64 -11.00 20.69
C LEU A 26 6.37 -12.45 20.27
N ILE A 27 5.17 -12.74 19.73
CA ILE A 27 4.85 -14.07 19.20
C ILE A 27 5.78 -14.41 18.04
N ALA A 28 5.95 -13.51 17.07
CA ALA A 28 6.81 -13.76 15.92
C ALA A 28 8.28 -13.96 16.31
N ALA A 29 8.77 -13.24 17.32
CA ALA A 29 10.15 -13.36 17.82
C ALA A 29 10.38 -14.70 18.53
N VAL A 30 9.42 -15.14 19.36
CA VAL A 30 9.50 -16.40 20.13
C VAL A 30 9.31 -17.62 19.23
N PHE A 31 8.27 -17.62 18.39
CA PHE A 31 7.89 -18.78 17.59
C PHE A 31 8.50 -18.80 16.19
N GLN A 32 9.21 -17.74 15.80
CA GLN A 32 9.81 -17.61 14.46
C GLN A 32 8.79 -17.82 13.33
N PHE A 33 7.54 -17.40 13.58
CA PHE A 33 6.40 -17.67 12.71
C PHE A 33 6.11 -16.47 11.81
N ASP A 34 6.62 -16.53 10.59
CA ASP A 34 6.56 -15.48 9.57
C ASP A 34 5.15 -15.21 9.06
N LYS A 35 4.30 -16.24 8.98
CA LYS A 35 2.91 -16.14 8.49
C LYS A 35 2.03 -15.19 9.33
N LEU A 36 2.43 -14.93 10.57
CA LEU A 36 1.70 -14.09 11.51
C LEU A 36 1.80 -12.60 11.17
N THR A 37 2.85 -12.20 10.47
CA THR A 37 3.17 -10.80 10.20
C THR A 37 2.16 -10.13 9.26
N ASP A 38 1.79 -10.82 8.18
CA ASP A 38 0.82 -10.35 7.20
C ASP A 38 -0.60 -10.37 7.81
N PHE A 39 -0.90 -11.36 8.67
CA PHE A 39 -2.13 -11.42 9.45
C PHE A 39 -2.24 -10.20 10.37
N ALA A 40 -1.24 -9.95 11.22
CA ALA A 40 -1.22 -8.85 12.18
C ALA A 40 -1.47 -7.48 11.51
N GLY A 41 -0.88 -7.23 10.35
CA GLY A 41 -1.07 -5.96 9.66
C GLY A 41 -2.51 -5.77 9.19
N SER A 42 -3.02 -6.78 8.47
CA SER A 42 -4.36 -6.72 7.89
C SER A 42 -5.48 -6.70 8.94
N THR A 43 -5.38 -7.49 10.01
CA THR A 43 -6.39 -7.47 11.07
C THR A 43 -6.35 -6.19 11.89
N ASN A 44 -5.19 -5.56 12.08
CA ASN A 44 -5.09 -4.29 12.79
C ASN A 44 -5.84 -3.17 12.07
N PHE A 45 -5.79 -3.10 10.73
CA PHE A 45 -6.62 -2.17 9.94
C PHE A 45 -8.12 -2.32 10.25
N VAL A 46 -8.62 -3.57 10.27
CA VAL A 46 -10.02 -3.89 10.56
C VAL A 46 -10.38 -3.48 11.99
N ILE A 47 -9.52 -3.80 12.96
CA ILE A 47 -9.73 -3.47 14.37
C ILE A 47 -9.83 -1.96 14.56
N ILE A 48 -8.90 -1.17 14.00
CA ILE A 48 -8.91 0.29 14.15
C ILE A 48 -10.16 0.91 13.52
N ALA A 49 -10.54 0.47 12.32
CA ALA A 49 -11.71 1.00 11.63
C ALA A 49 -13.02 0.70 12.39
N LEU A 50 -13.21 -0.54 12.86
CA LEU A 50 -14.39 -0.92 13.64
C LEU A 50 -14.40 -0.31 15.04
N LEU A 51 -13.25 -0.28 15.73
CA LEU A 51 -13.13 0.27 17.08
C LEU A 51 -13.52 1.75 17.10
N THR A 52 -13.02 2.55 16.16
CA THR A 52 -13.32 3.98 16.10
C THR A 52 -14.80 4.22 15.80
N LEU A 53 -15.40 3.47 14.87
CA LEU A 53 -16.82 3.57 14.56
C LEU A 53 -17.70 3.21 15.76
N VAL A 54 -17.43 2.07 16.41
CA VAL A 54 -18.19 1.60 17.58
C VAL A 54 -18.02 2.54 18.77
N LYS A 55 -16.80 3.04 19.02
CA LYS A 55 -16.52 3.98 20.11
C LYS A 55 -17.30 5.28 19.93
N LYS A 56 -17.39 5.80 18.70
CA LYS A 56 -18.15 7.03 18.45
C LYS A 56 -19.63 6.84 18.72
N GLY A 57 -20.18 5.71 18.30
CA GLY A 57 -21.61 5.40 18.46
C GLY A 57 -22.54 6.16 17.51
N SER A 58 -22.01 7.07 16.68
CA SER A 58 -22.72 7.65 15.53
C SER A 58 -22.42 6.83 14.27
N TRP A 59 -23.41 6.70 13.39
CA TRP A 59 -23.34 5.85 12.20
C TRP A 59 -23.72 6.63 10.95
N HIS A 60 -23.13 7.81 10.78
CA HIS A 60 -23.36 8.61 9.58
C HIS A 60 -22.88 7.86 8.33
N LEU A 61 -23.53 8.11 7.18
CA LEU A 61 -23.26 7.36 5.96
C LEU A 61 -21.76 7.35 5.61
N ARG A 62 -21.09 8.50 5.72
CA ARG A 62 -19.66 8.64 5.46
C ARG A 62 -18.78 7.77 6.37
N GLN A 63 -19.11 7.71 7.66
CA GLN A 63 -18.41 6.88 8.66
C GLN A 63 -18.54 5.39 8.33
N VAL A 64 -19.77 4.95 8.03
CA VAL A 64 -20.06 3.55 7.67
C VAL A 64 -19.36 3.17 6.36
N VAL A 65 -19.45 4.00 5.33
CA VAL A 65 -18.86 3.74 4.02
C VAL A 65 -17.33 3.64 4.11
N LEU A 66 -16.67 4.63 4.72
CA LEU A 66 -15.21 4.62 4.84
C LEU A 66 -14.70 3.46 5.71
N THR A 67 -15.41 3.15 6.80
CA THR A 67 -15.08 1.99 7.64
C THR A 67 -15.23 0.70 6.84
N ALA A 68 -16.34 0.52 6.12
CA ALA A 68 -16.57 -0.65 5.28
C ALA A 68 -15.48 -0.78 4.19
N MET A 69 -15.07 0.31 3.55
CA MET A 69 -14.01 0.30 2.54
C MET A 69 -12.67 -0.17 3.12
N ILE A 70 -12.27 0.23 4.34
CA ILE A 70 -11.08 -0.33 5.00
C ILE A 70 -11.26 -1.83 5.29
N VAL A 71 -12.40 -2.22 5.84
CA VAL A 71 -12.66 -3.62 6.21
C VAL A 71 -12.62 -4.53 4.98
N ILE A 72 -13.28 -4.13 3.89
CA ILE A 72 -13.32 -4.87 2.63
C ILE A 72 -11.91 -4.98 2.04
N TRP A 73 -11.20 -3.85 1.90
CA TRP A 73 -9.86 -3.86 1.31
C TRP A 73 -8.88 -4.71 2.13
N SER A 74 -8.87 -4.52 3.46
CA SER A 74 -7.94 -5.21 4.34
C SER A 74 -8.23 -6.70 4.44
N THR A 75 -9.51 -7.09 4.50
CA THR A 75 -9.91 -8.51 4.48
C THR A 75 -9.49 -9.17 3.17
N ARG A 76 -9.70 -8.49 2.04
CA ARG A 76 -9.24 -8.97 0.73
C ARG A 76 -7.71 -9.10 0.68
N LEU A 77 -6.96 -8.13 1.24
CA LEU A 77 -5.51 -8.21 1.33
C LEU A 77 -5.07 -9.43 2.14
N ALA A 78 -5.67 -9.62 3.33
CA ALA A 78 -5.41 -10.75 4.21
C ALA A 78 -5.62 -12.08 3.49
N LEU A 79 -6.77 -12.23 2.82
CA LEU A 79 -7.12 -13.44 2.07
C LEU A 79 -6.12 -13.70 0.94
N TYR A 80 -5.76 -12.68 0.15
CA TYR A 80 -4.78 -12.83 -0.92
C TYR A 80 -3.42 -13.28 -0.39
N LEU A 81 -2.91 -12.63 0.66
CA LEU A 81 -1.62 -12.99 1.28
C LEU A 81 -1.66 -14.40 1.85
N PHE A 82 -2.76 -14.79 2.50
CA PHE A 82 -2.97 -16.14 3.01
C PHE A 82 -2.95 -17.20 1.89
N PHE A 83 -3.75 -17.01 0.84
CA PHE A 83 -3.77 -17.94 -0.31
C PHE A 83 -2.41 -18.02 -1.01
N ARG A 84 -1.69 -16.90 -1.10
CA ARG A 84 -0.35 -16.83 -1.68
C ARG A 84 0.64 -17.67 -0.88
N ILE A 85 0.62 -17.58 0.44
CA ILE A 85 1.48 -18.37 1.33
C ILE A 85 1.15 -19.86 1.20
N LEU A 86 -0.12 -20.24 1.18
CA LEU A 86 -0.54 -21.64 1.01
C LEU A 86 -0.04 -22.26 -0.30
N ARG A 87 0.11 -21.45 -1.35
CA ARG A 87 0.49 -21.92 -2.70
C ARG A 87 1.98 -21.88 -2.97
N TRP A 88 2.69 -20.88 -2.46
CA TRP A 88 4.13 -20.73 -2.69
C TRP A 88 4.99 -21.30 -1.56
N GLY A 89 4.38 -21.67 -0.43
CA GLY A 89 5.03 -22.33 0.70
C GLY A 89 5.78 -21.37 1.63
N GLU A 90 6.57 -20.45 1.07
CA GLU A 90 7.43 -19.54 1.83
C GLU A 90 7.44 -18.12 1.24
N ASP A 91 7.47 -17.11 2.11
CA ASP A 91 7.76 -15.73 1.72
C ASP A 91 9.23 -15.41 2.03
N LYS A 92 10.06 -15.45 0.98
CA LYS A 92 11.52 -15.23 1.00
C LYS A 92 11.97 -13.90 1.62
N ARG A 93 11.05 -12.96 1.84
CA ARG A 93 11.30 -11.72 2.57
C ARG A 93 11.65 -12.00 4.03
N TYR A 94 10.99 -12.98 4.64
CA TYR A 94 11.10 -13.27 6.06
C TYR A 94 12.28 -14.18 6.42
N ASP A 95 12.82 -14.96 5.48
CA ASP A 95 14.00 -15.81 5.70
C ASP A 95 15.19 -15.06 6.30
N ARG A 96 15.40 -13.81 5.85
CA ARG A 96 16.49 -12.95 6.33
C ARG A 96 16.15 -12.20 7.62
N MET A 97 14.86 -12.03 7.91
CA MET A 97 14.41 -11.25 9.07
C MET A 97 14.20 -12.11 10.31
N ARG A 98 13.76 -13.36 10.16
CA ARG A 98 13.37 -14.22 11.30
C ARG A 98 14.51 -14.38 12.32
N HIS A 99 15.74 -14.55 11.84
CA HIS A 99 16.93 -14.74 12.68
C HIS A 99 17.51 -13.45 13.29
N ASN A 100 16.96 -12.27 12.97
CA ASN A 100 17.43 -11.00 13.50
C ASN A 100 16.26 -10.23 14.15
N VAL A 101 16.19 -10.33 15.49
CA VAL A 101 15.15 -9.69 16.31
C VAL A 101 15.09 -8.18 16.09
N GLY A 102 16.22 -7.51 15.88
CA GLY A 102 16.26 -6.07 15.58
C GLY A 102 15.58 -5.72 14.25
N ASN A 103 15.88 -6.47 13.20
CA ASN A 103 15.21 -6.30 11.89
C ASN A 103 13.72 -6.62 11.96
N LEU A 104 13.35 -7.63 12.76
CA LEU A 104 11.95 -7.97 13.00
C LEU A 104 11.23 -6.83 13.74
N ALA A 105 11.83 -6.26 14.78
CA ALA A 105 11.27 -5.14 15.53
C ALA A 105 11.06 -3.92 14.63
N VAL A 106 12.06 -3.56 13.82
CA VAL A 106 11.96 -2.47 12.84
C VAL A 106 10.79 -2.71 11.89
N PHE A 107 10.60 -3.95 11.40
CA PHE A 107 9.48 -4.28 10.53
C PHE A 107 8.12 -4.09 11.20
N PHE A 108 7.93 -4.55 12.45
CA PHE A 108 6.67 -4.38 13.17
C PHE A 108 6.40 -2.90 13.50
N ILE A 109 7.44 -2.11 13.80
CA ILE A 109 7.30 -0.65 13.98
C ILE A 109 6.83 0.00 12.68
N PHE A 110 7.49 -0.29 11.54
CA PHE A 110 7.07 0.25 10.24
C PHE A 110 5.68 -0.23 9.83
N GLN A 111 5.32 -1.47 10.16
CA GLN A 111 3.99 -2.00 9.92
C GLN A 111 2.94 -1.26 10.76
N GLY A 112 3.21 -1.01 12.05
CA GLY A 112 2.34 -0.22 12.91
C GLY A 112 2.18 1.22 12.42
N LEU A 113 3.27 1.88 12.04
CA LEU A 113 3.22 3.21 11.44
C LEU A 113 2.41 3.22 10.14
N TRP A 114 2.59 2.21 9.30
CA TRP A 114 1.79 2.05 8.09
C TRP A 114 0.30 1.91 8.38
N VAL A 115 -0.08 1.01 9.29
CA VAL A 115 -1.48 0.82 9.69
C VAL A 115 -2.06 2.12 10.22
N TRP A 116 -1.42 2.70 11.23
CA TRP A 116 -1.93 3.88 11.91
C TRP A 116 -2.06 5.09 10.97
N THR A 117 -1.05 5.35 10.14
CA THR A 117 -1.09 6.51 9.24
C THR A 117 -2.13 6.35 8.13
N VAL A 118 -2.29 5.16 7.56
CA VAL A 118 -3.28 4.90 6.50
C VAL A 118 -4.72 4.89 7.04
N THR A 119 -4.93 4.56 8.31
CA THR A 119 -6.27 4.64 8.94
C THR A 119 -6.64 6.03 9.47
N LEU A 120 -5.74 7.02 9.42
CA LEU A 120 -6.04 8.37 9.94
C LEU A 120 -7.29 9.02 9.31
N PRO A 121 -7.50 9.00 7.97
CA PRO A 121 -8.71 9.60 7.39
C PRO A 121 -9.99 9.04 7.99
N VAL A 122 -10.06 7.72 8.18
CA VAL A 122 -11.23 7.05 8.76
C VAL A 122 -11.34 7.32 10.26
N THR A 123 -10.21 7.38 10.97
CA THR A 123 -10.18 7.72 12.40
C THR A 123 -10.77 9.12 12.66
N VAL A 124 -10.37 10.11 11.85
CA VAL A 124 -10.87 11.50 11.97
C VAL A 124 -12.35 11.58 11.59
N VAL A 125 -12.76 10.93 10.49
CA VAL A 125 -14.17 10.91 10.09
C VAL A 125 -15.04 10.24 11.16
N ASN A 126 -14.57 9.14 11.75
CA ASN A 126 -15.28 8.46 12.84
C ASN A 126 -15.25 9.26 14.15
N ALA A 127 -14.25 10.11 14.40
CA ALA A 127 -14.21 10.96 15.59
C ALA A 127 -15.17 12.17 15.51
N SER A 128 -15.49 12.62 14.29
CA SER A 128 -16.28 13.83 14.05
C SER A 128 -17.77 13.66 14.33
N ASP A 129 -18.39 14.72 14.86
CA ASP A 129 -19.85 14.88 14.95
C ASP A 129 -20.47 15.56 13.72
N LYS A 130 -19.64 15.97 12.75
CA LYS A 130 -20.10 16.64 11.54
C LYS A 130 -20.72 15.63 10.58
N ASP A 131 -21.93 15.92 10.12
CA ASP A 131 -22.60 15.17 9.06
C ASP A 131 -23.09 16.10 7.94
N PRO A 132 -22.17 16.77 7.20
CA PRO A 132 -22.57 17.49 6.01
C PRO A 132 -23.12 16.50 4.98
N SER A 133 -24.07 16.98 4.18
CA SER A 133 -24.58 16.23 3.03
C SER A 133 -23.44 15.75 2.14
N ILE A 134 -23.66 14.64 1.44
CA ILE A 134 -22.64 14.06 0.54
C ILE A 134 -22.22 15.10 -0.50
N GLN A 135 -20.91 15.31 -0.60
CA GLN A 135 -20.29 16.28 -1.50
C GLN A 135 -19.56 15.58 -2.67
N ALA A 136 -19.00 16.36 -3.59
CA ALA A 136 -18.28 15.81 -4.73
C ALA A 136 -17.05 15.00 -4.30
N GLU A 137 -16.38 15.45 -3.25
CA GLU A 137 -15.20 14.85 -2.64
C GLU A 137 -15.47 13.43 -2.15
N ASP A 138 -16.64 13.20 -1.53
CA ASP A 138 -17.08 11.85 -1.15
C ASP A 138 -17.12 10.92 -2.36
N ILE A 139 -17.85 11.33 -3.41
CA ILE A 139 -18.06 10.54 -4.61
C ILE A 139 -16.73 10.28 -5.33
N ILE A 140 -15.88 11.30 -5.47
CA ILE A 140 -14.56 11.17 -6.09
C ILE A 140 -13.70 10.19 -5.29
N GLY A 141 -13.65 10.33 -3.97
CA GLY A 141 -12.86 9.45 -3.11
C GLY A 141 -13.35 8.00 -3.15
N TRP A 142 -14.66 7.76 -3.16
CA TRP A 142 -15.24 6.43 -3.30
C TRP A 142 -14.93 5.80 -4.66
N ILE A 143 -15.01 6.58 -5.75
CA ILE A 143 -14.63 6.12 -7.09
C ILE A 143 -13.14 5.79 -7.14
N MET A 144 -12.27 6.63 -6.59
CA MET A 144 -10.82 6.39 -6.53
C MET A 144 -10.52 5.08 -5.80
N TRP A 145 -11.15 4.86 -4.64
CA TRP A 145 -11.00 3.62 -3.90
C TRP A 145 -11.49 2.39 -4.66
N PHE A 146 -12.65 2.49 -5.31
CA PHE A 146 -13.21 1.40 -6.09
C PHE A 146 -12.30 1.03 -7.26
N LEU A 147 -11.84 2.02 -8.03
CA LEU A 147 -10.91 1.81 -9.15
C LEU A 147 -9.56 1.30 -8.67
N GLY A 148 -9.03 1.83 -7.57
CA GLY A 148 -7.78 1.37 -6.97
C GLY A 148 -7.86 -0.10 -6.56
N THR A 149 -8.96 -0.48 -5.91
CA THR A 149 -9.25 -1.87 -5.51
C THR A 149 -9.34 -2.81 -6.72
N ILE A 150 -10.02 -2.40 -7.80
CA ILE A 150 -10.08 -3.20 -9.04
C ILE A 150 -8.69 -3.39 -9.64
N VAL A 151 -7.91 -2.32 -9.76
CA VAL A 151 -6.56 -2.38 -10.32
C VAL A 151 -5.68 -3.32 -9.49
N GLU A 152 -5.76 -3.23 -8.16
CA GLU A 152 -5.02 -4.09 -7.25
C GLU A 152 -5.41 -5.57 -7.44
N ILE A 153 -6.71 -5.89 -7.42
CA ILE A 153 -7.22 -7.26 -7.60
C ILE A 153 -6.76 -7.86 -8.92
N LEU A 154 -6.87 -7.12 -10.03
CA LEU A 154 -6.46 -7.59 -11.34
C LEU A 154 -4.94 -7.79 -11.41
N ALA A 155 -4.16 -6.85 -10.86
CA ALA A 155 -2.71 -6.96 -10.81
C ALA A 155 -2.25 -8.17 -9.99
N ASP A 156 -2.87 -8.40 -8.82
CA ASP A 156 -2.54 -9.52 -7.94
C ASP A 156 -2.91 -10.86 -8.56
N LYS A 157 -4.07 -10.95 -9.23
CA LYS A 157 -4.51 -12.12 -9.99
C LYS A 157 -3.52 -12.44 -11.12
N ASP A 158 -3.16 -11.44 -11.93
CA ASP A 158 -2.19 -11.60 -13.01
C ASP A 158 -0.84 -12.09 -12.47
N LYS A 159 -0.37 -11.49 -11.37
CA LYS A 159 0.90 -11.87 -10.73
C LYS A 159 0.86 -13.30 -10.22
N PHE A 160 -0.25 -13.68 -9.60
CA PHE A 160 -0.45 -15.00 -9.03
C PHE A 160 -0.48 -16.07 -10.13
N SER A 161 -1.29 -15.87 -11.18
CA SER A 161 -1.34 -16.77 -12.33
C SER A 161 0.02 -16.88 -13.03
N PHE A 162 0.73 -15.77 -13.24
CA PHE A 162 2.07 -15.79 -13.81
C PHE A 162 3.01 -16.67 -12.99
N LYS A 163 3.07 -16.47 -11.68
CA LYS A 163 3.98 -17.21 -10.79
C LYS A 163 3.70 -18.71 -10.69
N ASN A 164 2.46 -19.12 -10.92
CA ASN A 164 2.08 -20.52 -10.90
C ASN A 164 2.29 -21.24 -12.24
N SER A 165 2.58 -20.50 -13.32
CA SER A 165 2.90 -21.11 -14.61
C SER A 165 4.36 -21.62 -14.65
N PRO A 166 4.62 -22.87 -15.08
CA PRO A 166 5.97 -23.39 -15.25
C PRO A 166 6.84 -22.55 -16.21
N GLU A 167 6.22 -21.95 -17.22
CA GLU A 167 6.88 -21.14 -18.27
C GLU A 167 7.41 -19.79 -17.76
N SER A 168 6.97 -19.38 -16.56
CA SER A 168 7.35 -18.13 -15.91
C SER A 168 8.68 -18.20 -15.15
N LYS A 169 9.23 -19.41 -14.95
CA LYS A 169 10.46 -19.62 -14.18
C LYS A 169 11.60 -18.79 -14.78
N GLY A 170 12.25 -18.00 -13.93
CA GLY A 170 13.35 -17.11 -14.33
C GLY A 170 12.94 -15.82 -15.06
N LYS A 171 11.63 -15.57 -15.28
CA LYS A 171 11.13 -14.38 -15.98
C LYS A 171 10.49 -13.36 -15.03
N TRP A 172 10.29 -12.14 -15.51
CA TRP A 172 9.48 -11.11 -14.83
C TRP A 172 8.03 -11.17 -15.34
N CYS A 173 7.10 -10.75 -14.48
CA CYS A 173 5.68 -10.70 -14.84
C CYS A 173 5.46 -9.56 -15.82
N GLU A 174 4.89 -9.87 -16.98
CA GLU A 174 4.55 -8.87 -18.00
C GLU A 174 3.17 -9.12 -18.66
N ILE A 175 2.33 -9.94 -18.02
CA ILE A 175 0.97 -10.25 -18.47
C ILE A 175 -0.06 -9.29 -17.87
N GLY A 176 -1.22 -9.14 -18.53
CA GLY A 176 -2.33 -8.32 -18.06
C GLY A 176 -1.90 -6.89 -17.70
N LEU A 177 -2.22 -6.40 -16.50
CA LEU A 177 -1.85 -5.05 -16.07
C LEU A 177 -0.33 -4.84 -15.93
N TRP A 178 0.43 -5.91 -15.70
CA TRP A 178 1.90 -5.84 -15.65
C TRP A 178 2.50 -5.56 -17.03
N LYS A 179 1.72 -5.62 -18.11
CA LYS A 179 2.15 -5.14 -19.43
C LYS A 179 2.28 -3.62 -19.48
N TYR A 180 1.43 -2.92 -18.74
CA TYR A 180 1.23 -1.46 -18.79
C TYR A 180 1.96 -0.71 -17.68
N SER A 181 2.22 -1.37 -16.55
CA SER A 181 3.00 -0.84 -15.44
C SER A 181 3.88 -1.93 -14.84
N ARG A 182 5.03 -1.54 -14.29
CA ARG A 182 5.92 -2.43 -13.53
C ARG A 182 5.39 -2.71 -12.13
N HIS A 183 4.52 -1.85 -11.60
CA HIS A 183 3.92 -1.97 -10.27
C HIS A 183 2.43 -1.56 -10.28
N PRO A 184 1.57 -2.23 -11.06
CA PRO A 184 0.16 -1.86 -11.15
C PRO A 184 -0.58 -2.02 -9.82
N ASN A 185 -0.21 -3.03 -9.01
CA ASN A 185 -0.78 -3.22 -7.67
C ASN A 185 -0.47 -2.02 -6.75
N TYR A 186 0.74 -1.46 -6.81
CA TYR A 186 1.11 -0.27 -6.03
C TYR A 186 0.32 0.96 -6.47
N PHE A 187 0.03 1.09 -7.77
CA PHE A 187 -0.84 2.15 -8.24
C PHE A 187 -2.26 2.00 -7.67
N GLY A 188 -2.78 0.77 -7.59
CA GLY A 188 -4.05 0.49 -6.91
C GLY A 188 -4.06 0.93 -5.45
N ASP A 189 -3.04 0.50 -4.67
CA ASP A 189 -2.87 0.86 -3.26
C ASP A 189 -2.76 2.37 -3.03
N ILE A 190 -2.02 3.07 -3.89
CA ILE A 190 -1.89 4.53 -3.83
C ILE A 190 -3.25 5.17 -4.13
N LEU A 191 -3.91 4.78 -5.22
CA LEU A 191 -5.18 5.37 -5.66
C LEU A 191 -6.26 5.21 -4.59
N LEU A 192 -6.36 4.03 -3.96
CA LEU A 192 -7.35 3.80 -2.91
C LEU A 192 -7.06 4.55 -1.61
N THR A 193 -5.78 4.73 -1.28
CA THR A 193 -5.39 5.46 -0.05
C THR A 193 -5.62 6.96 -0.21
N TRP A 194 -5.35 7.50 -1.39
CA TRP A 194 -5.77 8.86 -1.74
C TRP A 194 -7.29 8.98 -1.79
N GLY A 195 -8.01 7.92 -2.19
CA GLY A 195 -9.48 7.86 -2.12
C GLY A 195 -10.03 8.05 -0.71
N TYR A 196 -9.46 7.40 0.30
CA TYR A 196 -9.83 7.62 1.71
C TYR A 196 -9.64 9.08 2.14
N PHE A 197 -8.49 9.67 1.76
CA PHE A 197 -8.19 11.06 2.07
C PHE A 197 -9.18 12.01 1.40
N VAL A 198 -9.42 11.86 0.09
CA VAL A 198 -10.34 12.74 -0.65
C VAL A 198 -11.77 12.65 -0.08
N ALA A 199 -12.26 11.45 0.20
CA ALA A 199 -13.59 11.28 0.81
C ALA A 199 -13.68 11.78 2.27
N SER A 200 -12.57 12.07 2.94
CA SER A 200 -12.56 12.69 4.27
C SER A 200 -12.53 14.21 4.24
N LEU A 201 -12.26 14.83 3.09
CA LEU A 201 -12.14 16.30 2.95
C LEU A 201 -13.36 17.10 3.46
N PRO A 202 -14.61 16.65 3.29
CA PRO A 202 -15.77 17.39 3.82
C PRO A 202 -15.79 17.53 5.35
N ILE A 203 -14.98 16.74 6.06
CA ILE A 203 -14.90 16.74 7.52
C ILE A 203 -13.68 17.52 8.02
N ILE A 204 -12.57 17.45 7.28
CA ILE A 204 -11.24 17.90 7.71
C ILE A 204 -11.15 19.42 7.85
N GLU A 205 -10.77 19.87 9.05
CA GLU A 205 -10.45 21.26 9.33
C GLU A 205 -9.18 21.43 10.20
N GLY A 206 -8.50 22.57 10.02
CA GLY A 206 -7.41 22.99 10.91
C GLY A 206 -6.27 21.97 11.07
N ALA A 207 -6.20 21.29 12.21
CA ALA A 207 -5.12 20.35 12.50
C ALA A 207 -5.41 18.90 12.03
N GLU A 208 -6.63 18.62 11.61
CA GLU A 208 -7.02 17.31 11.08
C GLU A 208 -6.35 16.98 9.74
N TRP A 209 -5.76 17.97 9.07
CA TRP A 209 -4.93 17.80 7.87
C TRP A 209 -3.75 16.83 8.05
N LEU A 210 -3.41 16.45 9.30
CA LEU A 210 -2.49 15.35 9.59
C LEU A 210 -2.87 14.02 8.91
N VAL A 211 -4.14 13.81 8.56
CA VAL A 211 -4.60 12.66 7.76
C VAL A 211 -3.87 12.51 6.41
N LEU A 212 -3.30 13.59 5.86
CA LEU A 212 -2.50 13.57 4.64
C LEU A 212 -1.20 12.75 4.78
N ILE A 213 -0.72 12.56 6.02
CA ILE A 213 0.49 11.76 6.29
C ILE A 213 0.32 10.34 5.77
N GLY A 214 -0.87 9.74 5.90
CA GLY A 214 -1.18 8.38 5.42
C GLY A 214 -0.88 8.15 3.94
N PRO A 215 -1.61 8.81 3.01
CA PRO A 215 -1.39 8.63 1.57
C PRO A 215 0.01 9.04 1.13
N VAL A 216 0.60 10.09 1.71
CA VAL A 216 1.97 10.51 1.38
C VAL A 216 2.98 9.45 1.83
N PHE A 217 2.89 8.98 3.08
CA PHE A 217 3.75 7.94 3.62
C PHE A 217 3.69 6.67 2.78
N LEU A 218 2.50 6.17 2.45
CA LEU A 218 2.33 4.98 1.61
C LEU A 218 2.91 5.17 0.21
N THR A 219 2.64 6.33 -0.41
CA THR A 219 3.16 6.65 -1.75
C THR A 219 4.69 6.61 -1.77
N LEU A 220 5.34 7.26 -0.80
CA LEU A 220 6.80 7.27 -0.69
C LEU A 220 7.34 5.85 -0.40
N LEU A 221 6.70 5.12 0.52
CA LEU A 221 7.10 3.76 0.85
C LEU A 221 7.11 2.85 -0.40
N LEU A 222 6.04 2.89 -1.20
CA LEU A 222 5.92 2.05 -2.39
C LEU A 222 6.86 2.49 -3.52
N LEU A 223 7.06 3.79 -3.71
CA LEU A 223 8.00 4.31 -4.70
C LEU A 223 9.46 3.92 -4.37
N PHE A 224 9.88 3.93 -3.10
CA PHE A 224 11.29 3.67 -2.76
C PHE A 224 11.61 2.22 -2.38
N LYS A 225 10.60 1.38 -2.13
CA LYS A 225 10.79 -0.04 -1.85
C LYS A 225 11.07 -0.89 -3.10
N SER A 226 10.63 -0.46 -4.29
CA SER A 226 10.81 -1.20 -5.55
C SER A 226 12.21 -1.05 -6.15
N GLY A 227 13.17 -1.80 -5.60
CA GLY A 227 14.48 -2.00 -6.25
C GLY A 227 14.48 -3.19 -7.20
N ASP A 228 14.67 -2.98 -8.50
CA ASP A 228 14.78 -4.02 -9.55
C ASP A 228 16.10 -4.82 -9.49
N LYS A 229 16.50 -5.27 -8.30
CA LYS A 229 17.80 -5.91 -8.06
C LYS A 229 17.94 -7.26 -8.77
N LYS A 230 16.83 -7.98 -9.02
CA LYS A 230 16.86 -9.35 -9.53
C LYS A 230 17.21 -9.46 -11.02
N PHE A 231 16.66 -8.57 -11.86
CA PHE A 231 16.77 -8.67 -13.31
C PHE A 231 17.51 -7.47 -13.95
N GLY A 232 18.01 -6.53 -13.15
CA GLY A 232 18.65 -5.30 -13.65
C GLY A 232 19.85 -5.49 -14.59
N ASN A 233 20.48 -6.67 -14.57
CA ASN A 233 21.60 -7.03 -15.46
C ASN A 233 21.17 -7.73 -16.75
N VAL A 234 19.89 -8.11 -16.90
CA VAL A 234 19.38 -8.79 -18.09
C VAL A 234 19.01 -7.75 -19.15
N GLU A 235 19.57 -7.87 -20.35
CA GLU A 235 19.35 -6.89 -21.43
C GLU A 235 17.89 -6.77 -21.84
N ALA A 236 17.20 -7.91 -22.05
CA ALA A 236 15.78 -7.93 -22.36
C ALA A 236 14.92 -7.23 -21.29
N TYR A 237 15.30 -7.32 -20.01
CA TYR A 237 14.60 -6.62 -18.94
C TYR A 237 14.80 -5.11 -18.99
N ARG A 238 15.99 -4.65 -19.41
CA ARG A 238 16.27 -3.23 -19.60
C ARG A 238 15.44 -2.64 -20.73
N VAL A 239 15.24 -3.39 -21.82
CA VAL A 239 14.33 -3.00 -22.91
C VAL A 239 12.89 -2.90 -22.41
N TYR A 240 12.44 -3.90 -21.65
CA TYR A 240 11.12 -3.88 -21.00
C TYR A 240 10.93 -2.62 -20.13
N LYS A 241 11.89 -2.30 -19.25
CA LYS A 241 11.84 -1.11 -18.39
C LYS A 241 11.70 0.20 -19.16
N LYS A 242 12.37 0.35 -20.30
CA LYS A 242 12.29 1.57 -21.11
C LYS A 242 10.89 1.80 -21.72
N ARG A 243 10.13 0.72 -21.92
CA ARG A 243 8.82 0.72 -22.59
C ARG A 243 7.63 0.54 -21.66
N THR A 244 7.87 0.24 -20.38
CA THR A 244 6.80 0.00 -19.40
C THR A 244 6.90 0.97 -18.23
N SER A 245 5.80 1.68 -17.98
CA SER A 245 5.67 2.67 -16.92
C SER A 245 6.08 2.12 -15.56
N ALA A 246 6.66 2.97 -14.70
CA ALA A 246 7.06 2.57 -13.35
C ALA A 246 5.84 2.23 -12.48
N LEU A 247 4.84 3.11 -12.49
CA LEU A 247 3.71 3.07 -11.57
C LEU A 247 2.38 3.18 -12.30
N ILE A 248 2.14 4.29 -13.01
CA ILE A 248 0.85 4.58 -13.65
C ILE A 248 0.66 3.66 -14.87
N PRO A 249 -0.39 2.83 -14.95
CA PRO A 249 -0.65 1.96 -16.09
C PRO A 249 -0.80 2.77 -17.39
N LEU A 250 0.10 2.55 -18.35
CA LEU A 250 0.08 3.24 -19.65
C LEU A 250 0.41 2.27 -20.80
N PRO A 251 -0.19 2.45 -21.98
CA PRO A 251 0.21 1.72 -23.19
C PRO A 251 1.71 1.84 -23.47
N ARG A 252 2.36 0.71 -23.79
CA ARG A 252 3.81 0.66 -24.04
C ARG A 252 4.27 1.55 -25.18
N SER A 253 3.42 1.74 -26.20
CA SER A 253 3.66 2.64 -27.33
C SER A 253 3.74 4.09 -26.88
N ILE A 254 2.82 4.52 -26.00
CA ILE A 254 2.80 5.87 -25.44
C ILE A 254 4.02 6.06 -24.53
N TYR A 255 4.18 5.20 -23.53
CA TYR A 255 5.28 5.32 -22.58
C TYR A 255 6.65 5.27 -23.26
N GLY A 256 6.85 4.34 -24.19
CA GLY A 256 8.11 4.18 -24.92
C GLY A 256 8.60 5.45 -25.61
N ASN A 257 7.67 6.24 -26.15
CA ASN A 257 7.96 7.45 -26.93
C ASN A 257 8.13 8.73 -26.09
N LEU A 258 7.78 8.71 -24.80
CA LEU A 258 7.92 9.90 -23.95
C LEU A 258 9.41 10.17 -23.59
N PRO A 259 9.82 11.45 -23.54
CA PRO A 259 11.17 11.82 -23.13
C PRO A 259 11.39 11.50 -21.63
N TYR A 260 12.65 11.26 -21.25
CA TYR A 260 12.98 10.82 -19.89
C TYR A 260 12.55 11.82 -18.80
N TRP A 261 12.74 13.12 -19.02
CA TRP A 261 12.36 14.15 -18.05
C TRP A 261 10.86 14.11 -17.73
N PHE A 262 10.02 13.87 -18.75
CA PHE A 262 8.57 13.76 -18.57
C PHE A 262 8.21 12.52 -17.76
N LYS A 263 8.85 11.38 -18.06
CA LYS A 263 8.68 10.14 -17.30
C LYS A 263 9.08 10.31 -15.84
N ALA A 264 10.19 11.01 -15.59
CA ALA A 264 10.71 11.22 -14.24
C ALA A 264 9.79 12.11 -13.41
N VAL A 265 9.25 13.19 -13.99
CA VAL A 265 8.42 14.18 -13.30
C VAL A 265 6.99 13.69 -13.11
N PHE A 266 6.34 13.19 -14.17
CA PHE A 266 4.90 12.91 -14.15
C PHE A 266 4.55 11.44 -13.96
N LEU A 267 5.48 10.54 -14.27
CA LEU A 267 5.25 9.08 -14.25
C LEU A 267 6.15 8.35 -13.24
N PHE A 268 6.80 9.13 -12.37
CA PHE A 268 7.65 8.65 -11.27
C PHE A 268 8.84 7.79 -11.72
N GLU A 269 9.36 7.94 -12.94
CA GLU A 269 10.56 7.20 -13.40
C GLU A 269 11.85 7.79 -12.81
N PHE A 270 12.10 7.56 -11.52
CA PHE A 270 13.24 8.14 -10.83
C PHE A 270 14.58 7.52 -11.24
N PRO A 271 15.69 8.30 -11.21
CA PRO A 271 17.03 7.81 -11.55
C PRO A 271 17.48 6.61 -10.71
N ILE A 272 17.02 6.52 -9.46
CA ILE A 272 17.35 5.41 -8.55
C ILE A 272 16.95 4.04 -9.11
N TYR A 273 15.89 3.96 -9.92
CA TYR A 273 15.46 2.72 -10.56
C TYR A 273 16.42 2.25 -11.64
N ASN A 274 17.25 3.16 -12.17
CA ASN A 274 18.12 2.92 -13.32
C ASN A 274 19.61 2.86 -12.93
N ARG A 275 19.96 2.77 -11.64
CA ARG A 275 21.37 2.71 -11.18
C ARG A 275 22.22 1.63 -11.86
N TYR A 276 21.65 0.48 -12.21
CA TYR A 276 22.36 -0.59 -12.93
C TYR A 276 22.56 -0.30 -14.43
N LEU A 277 21.73 0.55 -15.03
CA LEU A 277 21.93 1.02 -16.41
C LEU A 277 23.12 1.98 -16.48
N ASN A 278 23.24 2.87 -15.49
CA ASN A 278 24.26 3.92 -15.48
C ASN A 278 25.67 3.37 -15.19
N ARG A 279 25.78 2.32 -14.38
CA ARG A 279 27.08 1.70 -14.01
C ARG A 279 27.82 1.03 -15.18
N ASN A 280 27.12 0.65 -16.26
CA ASN A 280 27.74 0.06 -17.44
C ASN A 280 28.15 1.12 -18.48
N ARG A 281 27.52 2.30 -18.50
CA ARG A 281 27.93 3.40 -19.37
C ARG A 281 29.29 3.97 -18.97
N THR A 282 29.58 4.04 -17.67
CA THR A 282 30.89 4.50 -17.15
C THR A 282 32.02 3.49 -17.29
N LYS A 283 31.76 2.25 -17.75
CA LYS A 283 32.81 1.25 -18.05
C LYS A 283 33.14 1.15 -19.54
N LEU A 284 32.42 1.88 -20.39
CA LEU A 284 32.54 1.87 -21.85
C LEU A 284 32.87 3.26 -22.42
N GLY A 285 33.24 4.20 -21.55
CA GLY A 285 33.70 5.55 -21.90
C GLY A 285 35.07 5.81 -21.31
#